data_AF-A0A0M7BES7-F1
#
_entry.id   AF-A0A0M7BES7-F1
#
_cell.length_a   1.000
_cell.length_b   1.000
_cell.length_c   1.000
_cell.angle_alpha   90.00
_cell.angle_beta   90.00
_cell.angle_gamma   90.00
#
_symmetry.space_group_name_H-M   'P 1'
#
loop_
_entity.id
_entity.type
_entity.pdbx_description
1 polymer ?
#
loop_
_entity_poly.entity_id
_entity_poly.type
_entity_poly.pdbx_seq_one_letter_code
_entity_poly.pdbx_strand_id
1 'polypeptide(L)'
;MVRRALIVLLLLAGAAGAETGELPALFDVRGVAADDVLNIRAQPRASAEILGTLAPEAEGVEVVDAADGWGQVNAGERAGWVAMRFLVRQTGQEGLPEALACQGTEPFWILRTGAAPAFVTPEREIAVDAPEILRSRNRTDRYGVLAETAAGPLRAIVARETCGDGMSDRAFGFGIDMIFGGKVYSGCCSIGD
;
A
#
# COMPACT_ATOMS: atom_id res chain seq x y z
N MET A 1 -50.25 -42.53 -5.42
CA MET A 1 -48.97 -41.99 -4.91
C MET A 1 -48.12 -41.55 -6.10
N VAL A 2 -48.12 -40.28 -6.49
CA VAL A 2 -47.07 -39.71 -7.37
C VAL A 2 -46.85 -38.26 -6.92
N ARG A 3 -45.62 -37.99 -6.48
CA ARG A 3 -45.17 -36.77 -5.80
C ARG A 3 -45.13 -35.59 -6.78
N ARG A 4 -45.74 -34.46 -6.39
CA ARG A 4 -45.52 -33.15 -7.05
C ARG A 4 -44.13 -32.66 -6.67
N ALA A 5 -43.22 -32.56 -7.64
CA ALA A 5 -41.90 -31.97 -7.45
C ALA A 5 -42.00 -30.45 -7.58
N LEU A 6 -41.76 -29.72 -6.49
CA LEU A 6 -41.49 -28.28 -6.52
C LEU A 6 -40.05 -28.09 -7.02
N ILE A 7 -39.89 -27.36 -8.12
CA ILE A 7 -38.58 -26.84 -8.55
C ILE A 7 -38.39 -25.52 -7.83
N VAL A 8 -37.54 -25.51 -6.80
CA VAL A 8 -37.04 -24.28 -6.17
C VAL A 8 -35.88 -23.78 -7.01
N LEU A 9 -36.08 -22.69 -7.73
CA LEU A 9 -35.05 -22.00 -8.48
C LEU A 9 -34.20 -21.19 -7.48
N LEU A 10 -33.04 -21.72 -7.08
CA LEU A 10 -32.05 -20.95 -6.32
C LEU A 10 -31.40 -19.91 -7.24
N LEU A 11 -31.80 -18.65 -7.11
CA LEU A 11 -31.07 -17.49 -7.62
C LEU A 11 -29.83 -17.28 -6.74
N LEU A 12 -28.72 -17.92 -7.12
CA LEU A 12 -27.39 -17.54 -6.64
C LEU A 12 -26.99 -16.24 -7.34
N ALA A 13 -27.43 -15.11 -6.80
CA ALA A 13 -26.82 -13.82 -7.09
C ALA A 13 -25.39 -13.88 -6.54
N GLY A 14 -24.43 -14.18 -7.40
CA GLY A 14 -23.01 -14.04 -7.08
C GLY A 14 -22.75 -12.57 -6.75
N ALA A 15 -22.57 -12.27 -5.47
CA ALA A 15 -21.85 -11.07 -5.10
C ALA A 15 -20.43 -11.26 -5.64
N ALA A 16 -20.13 -10.66 -6.79
CA ALA A 16 -18.77 -10.38 -7.21
C ALA A 16 -18.21 -9.36 -6.21
N GLY A 17 -17.84 -9.84 -5.02
CA GLY A 17 -16.94 -9.10 -4.16
C GLY A 17 -15.69 -8.90 -4.98
N ALA A 18 -15.34 -7.64 -5.27
CA ALA A 18 -14.01 -7.33 -5.73
C ALA A 18 -13.07 -7.88 -4.65
N GLU A 19 -12.43 -9.02 -4.92
CA GLU A 19 -11.34 -9.50 -4.09
C GLU A 19 -10.20 -8.50 -4.28
N THR A 20 -10.21 -7.45 -3.46
CA THR A 20 -9.02 -6.63 -3.27
C THR A 20 -8.01 -7.56 -2.65
N GLY A 21 -7.08 -8.06 -3.47
CA GLY A 21 -5.92 -8.83 -2.99
C GLY A 21 -5.14 -8.05 -1.94
N GLU A 22 -4.05 -8.63 -1.44
CA GLU A 22 -3.29 -7.99 -0.34
C GLU A 22 -2.95 -6.51 -0.64
N LEU A 23 -3.34 -5.63 0.28
CA LEU A 23 -3.06 -4.19 0.29
C LEU A 23 -2.02 -3.85 1.35
N PRO A 24 -1.16 -2.84 1.18
CA PRO A 24 -1.10 -1.94 0.04
C PRO A 24 -0.70 -2.61 -1.27
N ALA A 25 -1.20 -2.04 -2.37
CA ALA A 25 -0.83 -2.39 -3.73
C ALA A 25 -1.06 -1.20 -4.68
N LEU A 26 -0.37 -1.22 -5.82
CA LEU A 26 -0.49 -0.25 -6.90
C LEU A 26 -1.63 -0.62 -7.87
N PHE A 27 -2.34 0.41 -8.31
CA PHE A 27 -3.44 0.34 -9.24
C PHE A 27 -3.28 1.40 -10.32
N ASP A 28 -3.84 1.14 -11.50
CA ASP A 28 -3.95 2.11 -12.58
C ASP A 28 -5.39 2.55 -12.73
N VAL A 29 -5.60 3.84 -12.99
CA VAL A 29 -6.91 4.40 -13.31
C VAL A 29 -7.33 3.95 -14.70
N ARG A 30 -8.55 3.42 -14.82
CA ARG A 30 -9.16 2.98 -16.08
C ARG A 30 -10.65 3.30 -16.11
N GLY A 31 -11.20 3.48 -17.31
CA GLY A 31 -12.64 3.67 -17.52
C GLY A 31 -13.17 5.06 -17.13
N VAL A 32 -12.27 6.04 -16.96
CA VAL A 32 -12.59 7.46 -16.83
C VAL A 32 -12.44 8.11 -18.21
N ALA A 33 -13.37 8.99 -18.59
CA ALA A 33 -13.29 9.69 -19.88
C ALA A 33 -12.06 10.61 -19.93
N ALA A 34 -11.50 10.82 -21.12
CA ALA A 34 -10.27 11.60 -21.31
C ALA A 34 -10.39 13.07 -20.91
N ASP A 35 -11.62 13.61 -20.89
CA ASP A 35 -11.97 14.97 -20.48
C ASP A 35 -12.57 15.05 -19.06
N ASP A 36 -12.50 13.95 -18.30
CA ASP A 36 -12.98 13.84 -16.91
C ASP A 36 -11.83 13.51 -15.95
N VAL A 37 -12.15 13.32 -14.66
CA VAL A 37 -11.20 12.98 -13.60
C VAL A 37 -11.79 11.98 -12.61
N LEU A 38 -10.92 11.18 -11.98
CA LEU A 38 -11.32 10.38 -10.83
C LEU A 38 -11.15 11.18 -9.53
N ASN A 39 -12.25 11.48 -8.87
CA ASN A 39 -12.23 12.23 -7.61
C ASN A 39 -11.73 11.38 -6.44
N ILE A 40 -10.83 11.96 -5.65
CA ILE A 40 -10.45 11.49 -4.31
C ILE A 40 -11.33 12.21 -3.29
N ARG A 41 -12.06 11.47 -2.46
CA ARG A 41 -13.10 12.01 -1.57
C ARG A 41 -12.76 11.84 -0.09
N ALA A 42 -13.28 12.73 0.75
CA ALA A 42 -13.03 12.69 2.20
C ALA A 42 -13.63 11.46 2.91
N GLN A 43 -14.68 10.86 2.34
CA GLN A 43 -15.36 9.67 2.87
C GLN A 43 -15.71 8.73 1.72
N PRO A 44 -15.95 7.43 1.98
CA PRO A 44 -16.29 6.43 0.96
C PRO A 44 -17.75 6.58 0.48
N ARG A 45 -18.10 7.75 -0.07
CA ARG A 45 -19.41 8.05 -0.66
C ARG A 45 -19.31 9.15 -1.71
N ALA A 46 -20.16 9.07 -2.74
CA ALA A 46 -20.13 9.99 -3.88
C ALA A 46 -20.45 11.45 -3.53
N SER A 47 -21.14 11.70 -2.41
CA SER A 47 -21.53 13.03 -1.95
C SER A 47 -20.54 13.68 -0.97
N ALA A 48 -19.40 13.02 -0.68
CA ALA A 48 -18.37 13.59 0.18
C ALA A 48 -17.55 14.65 -0.55
N GLU A 49 -16.95 15.55 0.23
CA GLU A 49 -16.01 16.57 -0.26
C GLU A 49 -14.91 15.95 -1.13
N ILE A 50 -14.53 16.65 -2.19
CA ILE A 50 -13.42 16.27 -3.08
C ILE A 50 -12.13 16.85 -2.49
N LEU A 51 -11.20 15.98 -2.12
CA LEU A 51 -9.89 16.34 -1.58
C LEU A 51 -8.83 16.52 -2.67
N GLY A 52 -9.04 15.88 -3.81
CA GLY A 52 -8.11 15.85 -4.93
C GLY A 52 -8.66 15.03 -6.09
N THR A 53 -7.84 14.84 -7.10
CA THR A 53 -8.22 14.16 -8.35
C THR A 53 -7.06 13.35 -8.91
N LEU A 54 -7.37 12.24 -9.56
CA LEU A 54 -6.44 11.46 -10.38
C LEU A 54 -6.79 11.64 -11.85
N ALA A 55 -5.75 11.70 -12.69
CA ALA A 55 -5.93 11.75 -14.14
C ALA A 55 -6.57 10.43 -14.66
N PRO A 56 -7.28 10.47 -15.81
CA PRO A 56 -7.94 9.29 -16.38
C PRO A 56 -7.06 8.06 -16.64
N GLU A 57 -5.76 8.29 -16.84
CA GLU A 57 -4.74 7.24 -17.09
C GLU A 57 -3.61 7.35 -16.04
N ALA A 58 -3.91 7.79 -14.82
CA ALA A 58 -2.91 7.79 -13.76
C ALA A 58 -2.50 6.35 -13.42
N GLU A 59 -1.19 6.10 -13.41
CA GLU A 59 -0.61 4.79 -13.08
C GLU A 59 0.06 4.83 -11.70
N GLY A 60 0.22 3.67 -11.07
CA GLY A 60 0.96 3.56 -9.81
C GLY A 60 0.24 4.19 -8.61
N VAL A 61 -1.09 4.19 -8.62
CA VAL A 61 -1.90 4.65 -7.49
C VAL A 61 -1.84 3.63 -6.36
N GLU A 62 -1.12 3.97 -5.29
CA GLU A 62 -1.10 3.13 -4.08
C GLU A 62 -2.45 3.20 -3.36
N VAL A 63 -3.12 2.05 -3.28
CA VAL A 63 -4.30 1.83 -2.44
C VAL A 63 -3.84 1.12 -1.17
N VAL A 64 -4.05 1.74 0.00
CA VAL A 64 -3.53 1.25 1.28
C VAL A 64 -4.56 0.44 2.08
N ASP A 65 -5.85 0.67 1.83
CA ASP A 65 -6.98 -0.08 2.41
C ASP A 65 -8.18 -0.04 1.45
N ALA A 66 -9.16 -0.91 1.63
CA ALA A 66 -10.39 -0.90 0.84
C ALA A 66 -11.61 -1.38 1.62
N ALA A 67 -12.74 -0.71 1.42
CA ALA A 67 -14.02 -1.07 2.01
C ALA A 67 -15.18 -0.66 1.08
N ASP A 68 -16.19 -1.53 0.94
CA ASP A 68 -17.46 -1.23 0.26
C ASP A 68 -17.30 -0.64 -1.16
N GLY A 69 -16.32 -1.10 -1.92
CA GLY A 69 -16.03 -0.63 -3.28
C GLY A 69 -15.27 0.70 -3.36
N TRP A 70 -14.74 1.17 -2.23
CA TRP A 70 -13.85 2.33 -2.13
C TRP A 70 -12.45 1.90 -1.71
N GLY A 71 -11.44 2.48 -2.33
CA GLY A 71 -10.04 2.32 -1.97
C GLY A 71 -9.54 3.56 -1.28
N GLN A 72 -8.80 3.40 -0.19
CA GLN A 72 -8.14 4.48 0.51
C GLN A 72 -6.78 4.76 -0.15
N VAL A 73 -6.53 6.02 -0.49
CA VAL A 73 -5.31 6.52 -1.14
C VAL A 73 -4.81 7.77 -0.43
N ASN A 74 -3.53 8.10 -0.56
CA ASN A 74 -3.00 9.37 -0.04
C ASN A 74 -3.10 10.49 -1.09
N ALA A 75 -3.51 11.69 -0.66
CA ALA A 75 -3.57 12.91 -1.46
C ALA A 75 -2.88 14.06 -0.70
N GLY A 76 -1.59 14.28 -0.98
CA GLY A 76 -0.77 15.19 -0.19
C GLY A 76 -0.55 14.66 1.23
N GLU A 77 -0.88 15.47 2.24
CA GLU A 77 -0.69 15.15 3.66
C GLU A 77 -1.90 14.46 4.32
N ARG A 78 -2.89 14.00 3.54
CA ARG A 78 -4.09 13.35 4.07
C ARG A 78 -4.52 12.15 3.23
N ALA A 79 -5.18 11.19 3.87
CA ALA A 79 -5.84 10.08 3.20
C ALA A 79 -7.23 10.48 2.65
N GLY A 80 -7.65 9.83 1.57
CA GLY A 80 -8.97 9.97 0.95
C GLY A 80 -9.41 8.68 0.25
N TRP A 81 -10.58 8.72 -0.36
CA TRP A 81 -11.27 7.54 -0.90
C TRP A 81 -11.59 7.70 -2.38
N VAL A 82 -11.26 6.69 -3.18
CA VAL A 82 -11.55 6.61 -4.62
C VAL A 82 -12.42 5.40 -4.91
N ALA A 83 -13.25 5.50 -5.95
CA ALA A 83 -14.12 4.38 -6.32
C ALA A 83 -13.32 3.28 -7.03
N MET A 84 -13.26 2.08 -6.44
CA MET A 84 -12.45 0.95 -6.92
C MET A 84 -12.85 0.46 -8.31
N ARG A 85 -14.08 0.73 -8.77
CA ARG A 85 -14.52 0.39 -10.12
C ARG A 85 -13.71 1.05 -11.24
N PHE A 86 -12.98 2.11 -10.94
CA PHE A 86 -12.10 2.82 -11.87
C PHE A 86 -10.62 2.48 -11.66
N LEU A 87 -10.32 1.50 -10.81
CA LEU A 87 -8.95 1.07 -10.51
C LEU A 87 -8.74 -0.37 -10.95
N VAL A 88 -7.62 -0.61 -11.62
CA VAL A 88 -7.18 -1.95 -12.03
C VAL A 88 -5.86 -2.25 -11.33
N ARG A 89 -5.80 -3.33 -10.56
CA ARG A 89 -4.59 -3.72 -9.82
C ARG A 89 -3.47 -4.06 -10.81
N GLN A 90 -2.28 -3.51 -10.59
CA GLN A 90 -1.11 -3.92 -11.36
C GLN A 90 -0.73 -5.38 -11.03
N THR A 91 -0.21 -6.10 -12.03
CA THR A 91 0.22 -7.49 -11.87
C THR A 91 1.58 -7.61 -11.17
N GLY A 92 1.91 -8.77 -10.63
CA GLY A 92 3.25 -9.05 -10.09
C GLY A 92 3.52 -8.50 -8.69
N GLN A 93 2.48 -8.04 -7.99
CA GLN A 93 2.58 -7.44 -6.65
C GLN A 93 2.37 -8.49 -5.54
N GLU A 94 3.11 -9.59 -5.63
CA GLU A 94 3.02 -10.72 -4.70
C GLU A 94 4.10 -10.64 -3.65
N GLY A 95 3.73 -10.44 -2.38
CA GLY A 95 4.68 -10.31 -1.28
C GLY A 95 5.00 -8.86 -0.93
N LEU A 96 6.25 -8.62 -0.52
CA LEU A 96 6.75 -7.26 -0.24
C LEU A 96 7.15 -6.58 -1.57
N PRO A 97 6.68 -5.35 -1.83
CA PRO A 97 7.10 -4.57 -3.00
C PRO A 97 8.61 -4.34 -3.03
N GLU A 98 9.21 -4.39 -4.23
CA GLU A 98 10.65 -4.19 -4.42
C GLU A 98 11.08 -2.76 -4.07
N ALA A 99 10.28 -1.78 -4.48
CA ALA A 99 10.49 -0.37 -4.17
C ALA A 99 9.58 0.09 -3.03
N LEU A 100 10.18 0.32 -1.87
CA LEU A 100 9.56 0.94 -0.71
C LEU A 100 10.32 2.19 -0.31
N ALA A 101 9.56 3.22 0.05
CA ALA A 101 10.03 4.37 0.80
C ALA A 101 9.48 4.25 2.22
N CYS A 102 10.36 3.93 3.16
CA CYS A 102 10.06 3.83 4.58
C CYS A 102 10.60 5.05 5.31
N GLN A 103 9.89 5.54 6.31
CA GLN A 103 10.28 6.75 7.03
C GLN A 103 9.83 6.74 8.49
N GLY A 104 10.58 7.44 9.33
CA GLY A 104 10.22 7.71 10.71
C GLY A 104 10.46 9.15 11.10
N THR A 105 9.64 9.61 12.04
CA THR A 105 9.62 10.99 12.55
C THR A 105 10.28 10.98 13.93
N GLU A 106 11.46 11.60 14.01
CA GLU A 106 12.28 11.76 15.22
C GLU A 106 12.98 10.49 15.78
N PRO A 107 14.31 10.35 15.56
CA PRO A 107 15.09 11.14 14.59
C PRO A 107 14.52 10.95 13.20
N PHE A 108 14.61 11.97 12.33
CA PHE A 108 14.16 11.81 10.94
C PHE A 108 15.06 10.82 10.21
N TRP A 109 14.45 9.87 9.51
CA TRP A 109 15.16 8.95 8.65
C TRP A 109 14.27 8.47 7.51
N ILE A 110 14.91 8.08 6.40
CA ILE A 110 14.27 7.46 5.25
C ILE A 110 15.09 6.23 4.85
N LEU A 111 14.43 5.11 4.55
CA LEU A 111 14.99 3.96 3.88
C LEU A 111 14.28 3.78 2.53
N ARG A 112 15.05 3.85 1.44
CA ARG A 112 14.59 3.52 0.08
C ARG A 112 15.13 2.14 -0.30
N THR A 113 14.30 1.30 -0.94
CA THR A 113 14.71 -0.03 -1.45
C THR A 113 14.64 -0.14 -2.98
N GLY A 114 14.15 0.89 -3.69
CA GLY A 114 13.94 0.91 -5.14
C GLY A 114 15.20 1.12 -5.99
N ALA A 115 15.14 1.98 -7.01
CA ALA A 115 16.20 2.10 -8.02
C ALA A 115 17.53 2.63 -7.47
N ALA A 116 17.50 3.35 -6.35
CA ALA A 116 18.67 3.86 -5.65
C ALA A 116 18.54 3.61 -4.14
N PRO A 117 18.73 2.36 -3.67
CA PRO A 117 18.51 2.03 -2.27
C PRO A 117 19.46 2.80 -1.36
N ALA A 118 18.91 3.45 -0.34
CA ALA A 118 19.69 4.25 0.57
C ALA A 118 19.01 4.40 1.93
N PHE A 119 19.82 4.49 2.97
CA PHE A 119 19.41 4.95 4.28
C PHE A 119 19.86 6.40 4.46
N VAL A 120 18.90 7.30 4.67
CA VAL A 120 19.08 8.75 4.71
C VAL A 120 18.70 9.28 6.08
N THR A 121 19.53 10.14 6.66
CA THR A 121 19.24 11.00 7.80
C THR A 121 19.62 12.44 7.44
N PRO A 122 19.24 13.46 8.24
CA PRO A 122 19.67 14.84 7.97
C PRO A 122 21.19 15.03 7.88
N GLU A 123 21.97 14.15 8.51
CA GLU A 123 23.42 14.23 8.57
C GLU A 123 24.12 13.45 7.46
N ARG A 124 23.48 12.42 6.90
CA ARG A 124 24.15 11.50 5.96
C ARG A 124 23.18 10.72 5.08
N GLU A 125 23.68 10.35 3.90
CA GLU A 125 23.07 9.36 3.02
C GLU A 125 24.06 8.20 2.85
N ILE A 126 23.55 6.98 3.01
CA ILE A 126 24.33 5.74 2.90
C ILE A 126 23.65 4.86 1.87
N ALA A 127 24.41 4.49 0.83
CA ALA A 127 23.96 3.48 -0.12
C ALA A 127 23.72 2.14 0.58
N VAL A 128 22.61 1.52 0.23
CA VAL A 128 22.21 0.20 0.71
C VAL A 128 22.38 -0.78 -0.45
N ASP A 129 23.04 -1.89 -0.20
CA ASP A 129 23.14 -2.96 -1.21
C ASP A 129 21.77 -3.58 -1.46
N ALA A 130 21.60 -4.28 -2.58
CA ALA A 130 20.33 -4.92 -2.94
C ALA A 130 19.85 -5.82 -1.78
N PRO A 131 18.65 -5.56 -1.20
CA PRO A 131 18.19 -6.27 -0.02
C PRO A 131 17.77 -7.71 -0.35
N GLU A 132 18.08 -8.65 0.55
CA GLU A 132 17.46 -9.96 0.59
C GLU A 132 16.12 -9.87 1.33
N ILE A 133 15.05 -10.27 0.64
CA ILE A 133 13.70 -10.32 1.20
C ILE A 133 13.36 -11.74 1.65
N LEU A 134 13.10 -11.88 2.95
CA LEU A 134 12.68 -13.13 3.58
C LEU A 134 11.18 -13.12 3.84
N ARG A 135 10.46 -14.15 3.40
CA ARG A 135 9.06 -14.35 3.80
C ARG A 135 8.99 -15.04 5.17
N SER A 136 8.11 -14.57 6.04
CA SER A 136 7.86 -15.27 7.30
C SER A 136 7.27 -16.66 7.04
N ARG A 137 7.65 -17.64 7.88
CA ARG A 137 7.23 -19.04 7.73
C ARG A 137 5.81 -19.31 8.24
N ASN A 138 5.28 -18.43 9.10
CA ASN A 138 4.03 -18.64 9.82
C ASN A 138 3.06 -17.46 9.68
N ARG A 139 3.45 -16.40 8.96
CA ARG A 139 2.67 -15.18 8.77
C ARG A 139 2.87 -14.66 7.35
N THR A 140 1.78 -14.42 6.61
CA THR A 140 1.85 -13.90 5.23
C THR A 140 2.05 -12.39 5.18
N ASP A 141 1.81 -11.70 6.28
CA ASP A 141 1.86 -10.25 6.44
C ASP A 141 3.21 -9.74 6.99
N ARG A 142 4.21 -10.60 7.16
CA ARG A 142 5.52 -10.23 7.75
C ARG A 142 6.67 -10.65 6.85
N TYR A 143 7.62 -9.74 6.67
CA TYR A 143 8.78 -9.88 5.82
C TYR A 143 10.05 -9.48 6.59
N GLY A 144 11.12 -10.25 6.43
CA GLY A 144 12.46 -9.84 6.85
C GLY A 144 13.18 -9.16 5.70
N VAL A 145 13.91 -8.10 6.00
CA VAL A 145 14.77 -7.38 5.04
C VAL A 145 16.19 -7.42 5.58
N LEU A 146 17.10 -8.04 4.84
CA LEU A 146 18.52 -8.07 5.18
C LEU A 146 19.28 -7.29 4.10
N ALA A 147 20.08 -6.30 4.50
CA ALA A 147 20.91 -5.55 3.57
C ALA A 147 22.26 -5.22 4.20
N GLU A 148 23.26 -5.01 3.35
CA GLU A 148 24.59 -4.56 3.75
C GLU A 148 24.80 -3.11 3.32
N THR A 149 25.65 -2.40 4.05
CA THR A 149 26.04 -1.01 3.75
C THR A 149 27.51 -0.81 4.09
N ALA A 150 28.10 0.28 3.59
CA ALA A 150 29.46 0.68 4.00
C ALA A 150 29.61 0.95 5.52
N ALA A 151 28.51 1.19 6.23
CA ALA A 151 28.50 1.43 7.68
C ALA A 151 28.06 0.21 8.51
N GLY A 152 27.90 -0.96 7.88
CA GLY A 152 27.54 -2.22 8.52
C GLY A 152 26.16 -2.75 8.08
N PRO A 153 25.72 -3.86 8.69
CA PRO A 153 24.50 -4.55 8.27
C PRO A 153 23.25 -3.83 8.76
N LEU A 154 22.23 -3.81 7.90
CA LEU A 154 20.88 -3.32 8.16
C LEU A 154 19.93 -4.51 8.17
N ARG A 155 19.10 -4.60 9.21
CA ARG A 155 18.08 -5.66 9.33
C ARG A 155 16.75 -5.05 9.68
N ALA A 156 15.70 -5.39 8.96
CA ALA A 156 14.36 -4.90 9.27
C ALA A 156 13.32 -6.02 9.24
N ILE A 157 12.23 -5.80 9.98
CA ILE A 157 10.97 -6.48 9.78
C ILE A 157 10.02 -5.46 9.18
N VAL A 158 9.46 -5.79 8.01
CA VAL A 158 8.40 -5.02 7.38
C VAL A 158 7.11 -5.82 7.47
N ALA A 159 6.02 -5.12 7.72
CA ALA A 159 4.75 -5.74 7.99
C ALA A 159 3.60 -5.02 7.34
N ARG A 160 2.63 -5.79 6.85
CA ARG A 160 1.38 -5.28 6.30
C ARG A 160 0.44 -4.97 7.46
N GLU A 161 0.39 -3.71 7.87
CA GLU A 161 -0.42 -3.23 8.99
C GLU A 161 -0.71 -1.74 8.85
N THR A 162 -1.81 -1.28 9.47
CA THR A 162 -2.11 0.14 9.55
C THR A 162 -1.00 0.85 10.31
N CYS A 163 -0.42 1.87 9.69
CA CYS A 163 0.66 2.66 10.25
C CYS A 163 0.37 4.15 10.05
N GLY A 164 0.80 4.96 11.02
CA GLY A 164 0.72 6.42 10.99
C GLY A 164 2.07 7.04 11.35
N ASP A 165 2.43 8.12 10.69
CA ASP A 165 3.70 8.83 10.92
C ASP A 165 3.63 9.83 12.08
N GLY A 166 2.47 9.99 12.73
CA GLY A 166 2.27 10.90 13.86
C GLY A 166 2.37 12.39 13.52
N MET A 167 2.57 12.74 12.24
CA MET A 167 2.80 14.10 11.77
C MET A 167 1.79 14.54 10.70
N SER A 168 1.20 13.58 9.97
CA SER A 168 0.21 13.82 8.92
C SER A 168 -1.04 12.97 9.10
N ASP A 169 -2.08 13.28 8.33
CA ASP A 169 -3.31 12.48 8.23
C ASP A 169 -3.20 11.41 7.12
N ARG A 170 -1.97 11.07 6.69
CA ARG A 170 -1.72 10.02 5.70
C ARG A 170 -1.97 8.65 6.32
N ALA A 171 -2.47 7.75 5.49
CA ALA A 171 -2.62 6.34 5.83
C ALA A 171 -1.51 5.54 5.17
N PHE A 172 -0.81 4.71 5.95
CA PHE A 172 0.18 3.76 5.46
C PHE A 172 -0.30 2.35 5.78
N GLY A 173 -0.11 1.41 4.86
CA GLY A 173 -0.45 0.00 5.11
C GLY A 173 0.79 -0.90 5.32
N PHE A 174 1.98 -0.30 5.45
CA PHE A 174 3.17 -0.99 5.89
C PHE A 174 3.80 -0.30 7.10
N GLY A 175 4.12 -1.10 8.12
CA GLY A 175 4.99 -0.73 9.23
C GLY A 175 6.37 -1.36 9.09
N ILE A 176 7.39 -0.71 9.66
CA ILE A 176 8.77 -1.21 9.68
C ILE A 176 9.42 -1.01 11.04
N ASP A 177 10.13 -2.05 11.49
CA ASP A 177 11.09 -2.00 12.60
C ASP A 177 12.47 -2.42 12.07
N MET A 178 13.45 -1.55 12.19
CA MET A 178 14.78 -1.71 11.60
C MET A 178 15.87 -1.54 12.65
N ILE A 179 16.89 -2.40 12.61
CA ILE A 179 18.12 -2.31 13.39
C ILE A 179 19.27 -1.90 12.47
N PHE A 180 19.93 -0.79 12.79
CA PHE A 180 21.12 -0.32 12.07
C PHE A 180 22.06 0.46 13.00
N GLY A 181 23.37 0.20 12.92
CA GLY A 181 24.36 0.89 13.76
C GLY A 181 24.12 0.79 15.27
N GLY A 182 23.54 -0.32 15.74
CA GLY A 182 23.19 -0.54 17.15
C GLY A 182 21.97 0.24 17.64
N LYS A 183 21.19 0.84 16.73
CA LYS A 183 19.96 1.58 17.03
C LYS A 183 18.75 0.87 16.41
N VAL A 184 17.59 1.11 17.01
CA VAL A 184 16.29 0.68 16.48
C VAL A 184 15.60 1.90 15.87
N TYR A 185 15.01 1.71 14.70
CA TYR A 185 14.25 2.69 13.94
C TYR A 185 12.88 2.09 13.64
N SER A 186 11.82 2.80 13.98
CA SER A 186 10.44 2.38 13.67
C SER A 186 9.77 3.43 12.80
N GLY A 187 8.90 3.00 11.90
CA GLY A 187 8.30 3.90 10.92
C GLY A 187 7.23 3.25 10.06
N CYS A 188 6.79 3.97 9.04
CA CYS A 188 5.82 3.52 8.06
C CYS A 188 6.43 3.50 6.66
N CYS A 189 5.89 2.68 5.77
CA CYS A 189 6.33 2.61 4.38
C CYS A 189 5.17 2.83 3.39
N SER A 190 5.51 3.42 2.24
CA SER A 190 4.68 3.45 1.03
C SER A 190 5.40 2.75 -0.11
N ILE A 191 4.63 2.26 -1.09
CA ILE A 191 5.17 1.70 -2.33
C ILE A 191 5.67 2.82 -3.24
N GLY A 192 6.89 2.68 -3.74
CA GLY A 192 7.55 3.67 -4.61
C GLY A 192 8.65 4.46 -3.92
N ASP A 193 9.27 5.37 -4.68
CA ASP A 193 10.37 6.26 -4.25
C ASP A 193 9.88 7.69 -3.94
#